data_AF-A0AAV8U3B0-F1
#
_entry.id   AF-A0AAV8U3B0-F1
#
_cell.length_a   1.000
_cell.length_b   1.000
_cell.length_c   1.000
_cell.angle_alpha   90.00
_cell.angle_beta   90.00
_cell.angle_gamma   90.00
#
_symmetry.space_group_name_H-M   'P 1'
#
loop_
_entity.id
_entity.type
_entity.pdbx_description
1 polymer ?
#
loop_
_entity_poly.entity_id
_entity_poly.type
_entity_poly.pdbx_seq_one_letter_code
_entity_poly.pdbx_strand_id
1 'polypeptide(L)'
;MRGEWNGLQALILKECSYAYYVHCMAHRLQLALVAASKEVIPIHHFFTKLNCIVNIVGASCKRNYQLKAAHAENIAHLLAVNELESGKGLNQIGTLQRVGDTRWSSYLKSVPSLINMFSATCEILEISNSLCQALQLKSQDILNAMHLVSSIKSLIQNLRDEGWEELLLEVKYFCEKVHIPVLDLNALYVARRGRARHQQDEILLEHHYKVDIFNAVIDSQLQELNNKFNDHTVELLILSSTLDPKEIRRSFRVDDICKLVQKFLPTGFCRV
;
A
#
# COMPACT_ATOMS: atom_id res chain seq x y z
N MET A 1 16.92 3.94 -26.08
CA MET A 1 18.27 4.54 -26.12
C MET A 1 18.22 5.91 -25.45
N ARG A 2 18.24 5.94 -24.11
CA ARG A 2 18.53 7.16 -23.35
C ARG A 2 19.66 6.78 -22.40
N GLY A 3 20.73 7.56 -22.44
CA GLY A 3 21.98 7.40 -21.70
C GLY A 3 22.84 8.63 -21.98
N GLU A 4 23.86 8.87 -21.14
CA GLU A 4 24.65 10.12 -21.09
C GLU A 4 25.17 10.63 -22.44
N TRP A 5 25.35 9.74 -23.42
CA TRP A 5 25.94 10.05 -24.73
C TRP A 5 24.93 10.52 -25.78
N ASN A 6 23.76 11.05 -25.39
CA ASN A 6 22.71 11.56 -26.30
C ASN A 6 22.37 10.61 -27.48
N GLY A 7 22.50 9.30 -27.26
CA GLY A 7 22.28 8.26 -28.25
C GLY A 7 23.49 8.01 -29.15
N LEU A 8 24.17 6.87 -28.94
CA LEU A 8 25.28 6.36 -29.76
C LEU A 8 25.00 6.41 -31.28
N GLN A 9 23.74 6.21 -31.68
CA GLN A 9 23.30 6.35 -33.07
C GLN A 9 23.59 7.75 -33.65
N ALA A 10 23.32 8.82 -32.89
CA ALA A 10 23.54 10.19 -33.33
C ALA A 10 25.03 10.52 -33.48
N LEU A 11 25.87 9.95 -32.61
CA LEU A 11 27.34 10.10 -32.69
C LEU A 11 27.90 9.39 -33.94
N ILE A 12 27.44 8.16 -34.22
CA ILE A 12 27.87 7.40 -35.40
C ILE A 12 27.42 8.07 -36.70
N LEU A 13 26.19 8.63 -36.74
CA LEU A 13 25.69 9.38 -37.89
C LEU A 13 26.43 10.70 -38.13
N LYS A 14 26.99 11.31 -37.07
CA LYS A 14 27.80 12.53 -37.18
C LYS A 14 29.17 12.27 -37.81
N GLU A 15 29.77 11.11 -37.53
CA GLU A 15 31.06 10.72 -38.10
C GLU A 15 30.92 10.00 -39.45
N CYS A 16 29.81 9.32 -39.70
CA CYS A 16 29.55 8.59 -40.93
C CYS A 16 28.12 8.83 -41.43
N SER A 17 27.96 9.77 -42.36
CA SER A 17 26.65 10.18 -42.90
C SER A 17 25.91 9.08 -43.67
N TYR A 18 26.64 8.06 -44.15
CA TYR A 18 26.07 6.90 -44.86
C TYR A 18 25.70 5.73 -43.94
N ALA A 19 25.96 5.83 -42.63
CA ALA A 19 25.65 4.75 -41.70
C ALA A 19 24.13 4.53 -41.60
N TYR A 20 23.68 3.30 -41.87
CA TYR A 20 22.27 2.94 -41.79
C TYR A 20 21.96 2.19 -40.49
N TYR A 21 21.00 2.70 -39.73
CA TYR A 21 20.57 2.06 -38.49
C TYR A 21 19.47 1.04 -38.75
N VAL A 22 19.76 -0.23 -38.48
CA VAL A 22 18.78 -1.31 -38.55
C VAL A 22 18.20 -1.54 -37.16
N HIS A 23 16.89 -1.31 -37.02
CA HIS A 23 16.18 -1.59 -35.77
C HIS A 23 16.08 -3.10 -35.52
N CYS A 24 16.18 -3.50 -34.24
CA CYS A 24 15.96 -4.89 -33.83
C CYS A 24 14.52 -5.34 -34.15
N MET A 25 14.37 -6.38 -34.98
CA MET A 25 13.07 -6.89 -35.41
C MET A 25 12.22 -7.41 -34.24
N ALA A 26 12.84 -8.03 -33.23
CA ALA A 26 12.14 -8.45 -32.02
C ALA A 26 11.55 -7.27 -31.24
N HIS A 27 12.26 -6.13 -31.18
CA HIS A 27 11.74 -4.92 -30.55
C HIS A 27 10.61 -4.29 -31.38
N ARG A 28 10.77 -4.23 -32.71
CA ARG A 28 9.72 -3.74 -33.61
C ARG A 28 8.45 -4.57 -33.51
N LEU A 29 8.58 -5.90 -33.42
CA LEU A 29 7.46 -6.81 -33.21
C LEU A 29 6.76 -6.53 -31.86
N GLN A 30 7.52 -6.37 -30.78
CA GLN A 30 6.94 -6.04 -29.47
C GLN A 30 6.18 -4.71 -29.50
N LEU A 31 6.69 -3.68 -30.20
CA LEU A 31 6.01 -2.41 -30.37
C LEU A 31 4.73 -2.53 -31.22
N ALA A 32 4.79 -3.29 -32.31
CA ALA A 32 3.64 -3.51 -33.19
C ALA A 32 2.49 -4.23 -32.45
N LEU A 33 2.82 -5.25 -31.65
CA LEU A 33 1.83 -5.98 -30.84
C LEU A 33 1.19 -5.08 -29.77
N VAL A 34 2.00 -4.25 -29.09
CA VAL A 34 1.46 -3.27 -28.13
C VAL A 34 0.55 -2.26 -28.83
N ALA A 35 0.93 -1.73 -29.99
CA ALA A 35 0.10 -0.80 -30.76
C ALA A 35 -1.24 -1.45 -31.16
N ALA A 36 -1.20 -2.64 -31.77
CA ALA A 36 -2.40 -3.38 -32.19
C ALA A 36 -3.34 -3.68 -31.01
N SER A 37 -2.80 -4.03 -29.83
CA SER A 37 -3.62 -4.26 -28.63
C SER A 37 -4.34 -3.01 -28.11
N LYS A 38 -3.76 -1.82 -28.34
CA LYS A 38 -4.37 -0.54 -27.95
C LYS A 38 -5.52 -0.14 -28.88
N GLU A 39 -5.48 -0.60 -30.12
CA GLU A 39 -6.55 -0.36 -31.11
C GLU A 39 -7.80 -1.19 -30.82
N VAL A 40 -7.64 -2.34 -30.15
CA VAL A 40 -8.78 -3.15 -29.68
C VAL A 40 -9.28 -2.58 -28.35
N ILE A 41 -10.33 -1.75 -28.41
CA ILE A 41 -10.87 -0.98 -27.27
C ILE A 41 -11.05 -1.81 -25.98
N PRO A 42 -11.67 -3.01 -25.99
CA PRO A 42 -11.84 -3.80 -24.77
C PRO A 42 -10.52 -4.23 -24.13
N ILE A 43 -9.53 -4.60 -24.96
CA ILE A 43 -8.20 -5.02 -24.51
C ILE A 43 -7.45 -3.83 -23.92
N HIS A 44 -7.47 -2.69 -24.61
CA HIS A 44 -6.87 -1.46 -24.11
C HIS A 44 -7.45 -1.04 -22.75
N HIS A 45 -8.77 -1.10 -22.61
CA HIS A 45 -9.47 -0.73 -21.39
C HIS A 45 -9.11 -1.67 -20.24
N PHE A 46 -9.08 -2.99 -20.48
CA PHE A 46 -8.66 -3.98 -19.49
C PHE A 46 -7.26 -3.69 -18.94
N PHE A 47 -6.27 -3.49 -19.83
CA PHE A 47 -4.88 -3.24 -19.40
C PHE A 47 -4.69 -1.87 -18.74
N THR A 48 -5.50 -0.88 -19.11
CA THR A 48 -5.54 0.42 -18.43
C THR A 48 -6.02 0.27 -16.99
N LYS A 49 -7.13 -0.45 -16.78
CA LYS A 49 -7.65 -0.76 -15.44
C LYS A 49 -6.66 -1.58 -14.61
N LEU A 50 -6.04 -2.60 -15.22
CA LEU A 50 -5.00 -3.40 -14.57
C LEU A 50 -3.86 -2.49 -14.07
N ASN A 51 -3.35 -1.60 -14.92
CA ASN A 51 -2.32 -0.64 -14.52
C ASN A 51 -2.77 0.28 -13.38
N CYS A 52 -4.02 0.74 -13.37
CA CYS A 52 -4.56 1.52 -12.26
C CYS A 52 -4.53 0.72 -10.95
N ILE A 53 -4.96 -0.55 -10.98
CA ILE A 53 -4.92 -1.44 -9.80
C ILE A 53 -3.47 -1.61 -9.32
N VAL A 54 -2.54 -1.93 -10.21
CA VAL A 54 -1.11 -2.07 -9.87
C VAL A 54 -0.55 -0.78 -9.29
N ASN A 55 -0.92 0.38 -9.82
CA ASN A 55 -0.47 1.67 -9.30
C ASN A 55 -1.07 1.97 -7.93
N ILE A 56 -2.35 1.72 -7.70
CA ILE A 56 -3.00 1.94 -6.39
C ILE A 56 -2.35 1.06 -5.33
N VAL A 57 -2.23 -0.24 -5.59
CA VAL A 57 -1.65 -1.19 -4.65
C VAL A 57 -0.15 -0.96 -4.48
N GLY A 58 0.56 -0.71 -5.57
CA GLY A 58 2.02 -0.52 -5.60
C GLY A 58 2.50 0.84 -5.06
N ALA A 59 1.66 1.88 -5.08
CA ALA A 59 2.01 3.21 -4.56
C ALA A 59 2.12 3.24 -3.02
N SER A 60 1.69 2.19 -2.32
CA SER A 60 1.85 2.05 -0.88
C SER A 60 2.60 0.76 -0.56
N CYS A 61 3.77 0.90 0.06
CA CYS A 61 4.54 -0.24 0.56
C CYS A 61 3.69 -1.11 1.51
N LYS A 62 2.78 -0.48 2.27
CA LYS A 62 1.88 -1.17 3.20
C LYS A 62 0.81 -2.00 2.48
N ARG A 63 0.13 -1.44 1.47
CA ARG A 63 -0.83 -2.22 0.65
C ARG A 63 -0.13 -3.35 -0.09
N ASN A 64 1.09 -3.14 -0.57
CA ASN A 64 1.87 -4.19 -1.20
C ASN A 64 2.23 -5.32 -0.22
N TYR A 65 2.56 -4.99 1.03
CA TYR A 65 2.82 -5.96 2.08
C TYR A 65 1.57 -6.76 2.43
N GLN A 66 0.44 -6.07 2.68
CA GLN A 66 -0.85 -6.71 2.96
C GLN A 66 -1.28 -7.64 1.82
N LEU A 67 -1.05 -7.25 0.56
CA LEU A 67 -1.38 -8.08 -0.60
C LEU A 67 -0.60 -9.39 -0.56
N LYS A 68 0.69 -9.32 -0.24
CA LYS A 68 1.55 -10.51 -0.14
C LYS A 68 1.14 -11.40 1.03
N ALA A 69 0.77 -10.81 2.16
CA ALA A 69 0.29 -11.55 3.33
C ALA A 69 -1.03 -12.28 3.03
N ALA A 70 -2.05 -11.57 2.55
CA ALA A 70 -3.34 -12.16 2.17
C ALA A 70 -3.18 -13.22 1.07
N HIS A 71 -2.27 -13.02 0.10
CA HIS A 71 -1.98 -14.05 -0.89
C HIS A 71 -1.29 -15.29 -0.29
N ALA A 72 -0.38 -15.12 0.67
CA ALA A 72 0.27 -16.22 1.35
C ALA A 72 -0.72 -17.06 2.17
N GLU A 73 -1.69 -16.42 2.83
CA GLU A 73 -2.77 -17.09 3.55
C GLU A 73 -3.69 -17.87 2.60
N ASN A 74 -4.05 -17.28 1.45
CA ASN A 74 -4.82 -17.98 0.42
C ASN A 74 -4.09 -19.23 -0.09
N ILE A 75 -2.77 -19.15 -0.31
CA ILE A 75 -1.96 -20.31 -0.68
C ILE A 75 -1.95 -21.36 0.43
N ALA A 76 -1.76 -20.94 1.69
CA ALA A 76 -1.75 -21.85 2.83
C ALA A 76 -3.10 -22.59 2.98
N HIS A 77 -4.21 -21.88 2.81
CA HIS A 77 -5.55 -22.48 2.80
C HIS A 77 -5.71 -23.50 1.67
N LEU A 78 -5.37 -23.13 0.42
CA LEU A 78 -5.48 -24.01 -0.75
C LEU A 78 -4.58 -25.27 -0.63
N LEU A 79 -3.43 -25.16 0.01
CA LEU A 79 -2.59 -26.32 0.36
C LEU A 79 -3.25 -27.21 1.42
N ALA A 80 -3.92 -26.62 2.42
CA ALA A 80 -4.60 -27.37 3.48
C ALA A 80 -5.80 -28.17 2.95
N VAL A 81 -6.52 -27.64 1.95
CA VAL A 81 -7.64 -28.35 1.28
C VAL A 81 -7.20 -29.25 0.11
N ASN A 82 -5.89 -29.43 -0.09
CA ASN A 82 -5.29 -30.21 -1.19
C ASN A 82 -5.68 -29.74 -2.61
N GLU A 83 -6.03 -28.48 -2.78
CA GLU A 83 -6.28 -27.88 -4.11
C GLU A 83 -4.97 -27.41 -4.79
N LEU A 84 -3.87 -27.33 -4.05
CA LEU A 84 -2.53 -27.02 -4.57
C LEU A 84 -1.51 -28.08 -4.14
N GLU A 85 -0.55 -28.35 -5.03
CA GLU A 85 0.61 -29.17 -4.73
C GLU A 85 1.77 -28.34 -4.17
N SER A 86 2.51 -28.91 -3.22
CA SER A 86 3.73 -28.32 -2.68
C SER A 86 4.95 -28.85 -3.43
N GLY A 87 5.82 -27.96 -3.89
CA GLY A 87 7.01 -28.33 -4.65
C GLY A 87 8.03 -27.21 -4.77
N LYS A 88 9.27 -27.56 -5.10
CA LYS A 88 10.38 -26.60 -5.18
C LYS A 88 10.12 -25.59 -6.31
N GLY A 89 9.81 -24.36 -5.92
CA GLY A 89 9.54 -23.24 -6.84
C GLY A 89 8.06 -23.04 -7.21
N LEU A 90 7.15 -23.85 -6.66
CA LEU A 90 5.70 -23.64 -6.78
C LEU A 90 5.20 -22.61 -5.75
N ASN A 91 4.05 -21.98 -6.05
CA ASN A 91 3.35 -21.06 -5.15
C ASN A 91 4.21 -19.88 -4.64
N GLN A 92 5.15 -19.41 -5.47
CA GLN A 92 6.01 -18.27 -5.11
C GLN A 92 5.18 -17.00 -4.95
N ILE A 93 5.38 -16.32 -3.83
CA ILE A 93 4.75 -15.02 -3.55
C ILE A 93 5.38 -13.97 -4.47
N GLY A 94 4.66 -13.63 -5.53
CA GLY A 94 5.04 -12.61 -6.49
C GLY A 94 4.56 -11.20 -6.11
N THR A 95 4.76 -10.26 -7.02
CA THR A 95 4.10 -8.94 -7.02
C THR A 95 3.23 -8.82 -8.25
N LEU A 96 2.15 -8.03 -8.15
CA LEU A 96 1.39 -7.60 -9.32
C LEU A 96 2.33 -6.94 -10.33
N GLN A 97 2.34 -7.47 -11.55
CA GLN A 97 3.23 -7.00 -12.61
C GLN A 97 2.54 -5.92 -13.44
N ARG A 98 3.21 -4.79 -13.61
CA ARG A 98 2.75 -3.69 -14.47
C ARG A 98 2.99 -4.03 -15.94
N VAL A 99 2.08 -3.62 -16.83
CA VAL A 99 2.37 -3.67 -18.27
C VAL A 99 3.26 -2.50 -18.68
N GLY A 100 4.32 -2.81 -19.43
CA GLY A 100 5.24 -1.84 -20.00
C GLY A 100 4.77 -1.34 -21.37
N ASP A 101 4.98 -0.05 -21.63
CA ASP A 101 4.47 0.62 -22.83
C ASP A 101 5.12 0.18 -24.15
N THR A 102 6.22 -0.58 -24.08
CA THR A 102 7.04 -0.96 -25.24
C THR A 102 7.38 -2.44 -25.31
N ARG A 103 6.94 -3.24 -24.32
CA ARG A 103 7.31 -4.65 -24.19
C ARG A 103 6.07 -5.52 -24.07
N TRP A 104 5.62 -6.09 -25.18
CA TRP A 104 4.48 -7.02 -25.18
C TRP A 104 4.64 -8.19 -24.18
N SER A 105 5.87 -8.64 -23.97
CA SER A 105 6.16 -9.73 -23.02
C SER A 105 5.76 -9.41 -21.56
N SER A 106 5.61 -8.14 -21.17
CA SER A 106 5.07 -7.81 -19.84
C SER A 106 3.58 -8.11 -19.72
N TYR A 107 2.82 -8.05 -20.82
CA TYR A 107 1.38 -8.35 -20.84
C TYR A 107 1.12 -9.82 -20.50
N LEU A 108 1.99 -10.71 -20.99
CA LEU A 108 1.94 -12.14 -20.68
C LEU A 108 2.26 -12.45 -19.21
N LYS A 109 2.94 -11.54 -18.50
CA LYS A 109 3.27 -11.70 -17.07
C LYS A 109 2.26 -10.99 -16.16
N SER A 110 1.68 -9.88 -16.61
CA SER A 110 0.73 -9.09 -15.82
C SER A 110 -0.59 -9.83 -15.61
N VAL A 111 -1.11 -10.52 -16.63
CA VAL A 111 -2.40 -11.21 -16.53
C VAL A 111 -2.34 -12.37 -15.51
N PRO A 112 -1.38 -13.31 -15.60
CA PRO A 112 -1.26 -14.37 -14.59
C PRO A 112 -0.98 -13.81 -13.19
N SER A 113 -0.21 -12.73 -13.07
CA SER A 113 0.05 -12.11 -11.76
C SER A 113 -1.22 -11.57 -11.10
N LEU A 114 -2.14 -11.00 -11.89
CA LEU A 114 -3.42 -10.52 -11.37
C LEU A 114 -4.34 -11.68 -11.02
N ILE A 115 -4.43 -12.71 -11.88
CA ILE A 115 -5.26 -13.89 -11.63
C ILE A 115 -4.85 -14.59 -10.34
N ASN A 116 -3.55 -14.83 -10.16
CA ASN A 116 -3.04 -15.52 -8.98
C ASN A 116 -3.29 -14.74 -7.68
N MET A 117 -3.28 -13.40 -7.75
CA MET A 117 -3.46 -12.53 -6.58
C MET A 117 -4.85 -11.88 -6.53
N PHE A 118 -5.83 -12.39 -7.28
CA PHE A 118 -7.09 -11.69 -7.52
C PHE A 118 -7.89 -11.49 -6.22
N SER A 119 -8.07 -12.56 -5.43
CA SER A 119 -8.80 -12.50 -4.15
C SER A 119 -8.21 -11.47 -3.19
N ALA A 120 -6.90 -11.58 -2.93
CA ALA A 120 -6.16 -10.65 -2.08
C ALA A 120 -6.19 -9.20 -2.60
N THR A 121 -6.25 -9.01 -3.93
CA THR A 121 -6.36 -7.67 -4.52
C THR A 121 -7.74 -7.06 -4.26
N CYS A 122 -8.80 -7.86 -4.34
CA CYS A 122 -10.17 -7.43 -4.05
C CYS A 122 -10.31 -7.00 -2.58
N GLU A 123 -9.83 -7.80 -1.62
CA GLU A 123 -9.91 -7.49 -0.18
C GLU A 123 -9.28 -6.12 0.15
N ILE A 124 -8.10 -5.82 -0.41
CA ILE A 124 -7.40 -4.55 -0.16
C ILE A 124 -8.10 -3.36 -0.79
N LEU A 125 -8.65 -3.55 -1.99
CA LEU A 125 -9.44 -2.51 -2.66
C LEU A 125 -10.74 -2.26 -1.92
N GLU A 126 -11.37 -3.28 -1.34
CA GLU A 126 -12.59 -3.18 -0.56
C GLU A 126 -12.38 -2.42 0.75
N ILE A 127 -11.34 -2.75 1.52
CA ILE A 127 -10.96 -2.00 2.73
C ILE A 127 -10.66 -0.53 2.39
N SER A 128 -9.93 -0.28 1.30
CA SER A 128 -9.62 1.07 0.84
C SER A 128 -10.88 1.83 0.42
N ASN A 129 -11.82 1.15 -0.25
CA ASN A 129 -13.06 1.73 -0.74
C ASN A 129 -14.01 2.11 0.42
N SER A 130 -14.15 1.27 1.45
CA SER A 130 -14.99 1.58 2.62
C SER A 130 -14.53 2.84 3.34
N LEU A 131 -13.22 3.02 3.52
CA LEU A 131 -12.65 4.24 4.09
C LEU A 131 -12.85 5.46 3.18
N CYS A 132 -12.63 5.30 1.87
CA CYS A 132 -12.87 6.37 0.90
C CYS A 132 -14.34 6.81 0.88
N GLN A 133 -15.29 5.88 0.96
CA GLN A 133 -16.72 6.18 1.00
C GLN A 133 -17.09 6.94 2.26
N ALA A 134 -16.58 6.53 3.43
CA ALA A 134 -16.82 7.23 4.69
C ALA A 134 -16.29 8.67 4.67
N LEU A 135 -15.11 8.90 4.06
CA LEU A 135 -14.49 10.22 3.95
C LEU A 135 -15.09 11.10 2.84
N GLN A 136 -15.81 10.50 1.87
CA GLN A 136 -16.44 11.21 0.75
C GLN A 136 -17.90 11.59 1.00
N LEU A 137 -18.47 11.27 2.17
CA LEU A 137 -19.83 11.67 2.53
C LEU A 137 -19.97 13.21 2.57
N LYS A 138 -20.91 13.75 1.79
CA LYS A 138 -21.18 15.20 1.71
C LYS A 138 -21.60 15.86 3.03
N SER A 139 -22.05 15.05 4.00
CA SER A 139 -22.43 15.48 5.35
C SER A 139 -21.25 15.56 6.32
N GLN A 140 -20.09 15.03 5.93
CA GLN A 140 -18.91 15.05 6.78
C GLN A 140 -18.31 16.45 6.75
N ASP A 141 -18.42 17.18 7.86
CA ASP A 141 -17.65 18.41 8.04
C ASP A 141 -16.23 18.06 8.50
N ILE A 142 -15.32 19.03 8.34
CA ILE A 142 -13.91 18.86 8.69
C ILE A 142 -13.75 18.48 10.18
N LEU A 143 -14.62 18.98 11.07
CA LEU A 143 -14.55 18.66 12.50
C LEU A 143 -14.85 17.19 12.76
N ASN A 144 -15.93 16.66 12.20
CA ASN A 144 -16.30 15.25 12.35
C ASN A 144 -15.25 14.33 11.74
N ALA A 145 -14.66 14.69 10.59
CA ALA A 145 -13.55 13.93 10.01
C ALA A 145 -12.31 13.94 10.93
N MET A 146 -11.96 15.07 11.53
CA MET A 146 -10.83 15.15 12.48
C MET A 146 -11.12 14.40 13.78
N HIS A 147 -12.35 14.45 14.30
CA HIS A 147 -12.77 13.64 15.45
C HIS A 147 -12.63 12.15 15.16
N LEU A 148 -13.06 11.68 13.99
CA LEU A 148 -12.89 10.29 13.58
C LEU A 148 -11.42 9.87 13.50
N VAL A 149 -10.56 10.72 12.92
CA VAL A 149 -9.11 10.46 12.87
C VAL A 149 -8.54 10.33 14.29
N SER A 150 -8.90 11.23 15.21
CA SER A 150 -8.46 11.17 16.61
C SER A 150 -8.98 9.93 17.33
N SER A 151 -10.26 9.57 17.14
CA SER A 151 -10.84 8.34 17.69
C SER A 151 -10.13 7.09 17.18
N ILE A 152 -9.81 7.04 15.88
CA ILE A 152 -9.08 5.91 15.28
C ILE A 152 -7.66 5.83 15.84
N LYS A 153 -6.95 6.95 16.00
CA LYS A 153 -5.63 6.94 16.66
C LYS A 153 -5.70 6.36 18.07
N SER A 154 -6.70 6.76 18.85
CA SER A 154 -6.90 6.23 20.21
C SER A 154 -7.22 4.73 20.20
N LEU A 155 -8.07 4.27 19.29
CA LEU A 155 -8.41 2.85 19.17
C LEU A 155 -7.19 2.00 18.78
N ILE A 156 -6.37 2.50 17.85
CA ILE A 156 -5.15 1.82 17.43
C ILE A 156 -4.12 1.79 18.59
N GLN A 157 -4.01 2.87 19.36
CA GLN A 157 -3.16 2.90 20.55
C GLN A 157 -3.64 1.89 21.60
N ASN A 158 -4.94 1.83 21.90
CA ASN A 158 -5.48 0.85 22.84
C ASN A 158 -5.27 -0.60 22.35
N LEU A 159 -5.41 -0.85 21.04
CA LEU A 159 -5.12 -2.15 20.44
C LEU A 159 -3.66 -2.56 20.67
N ARG A 160 -2.72 -1.60 20.62
CA ARG A 160 -1.31 -1.84 20.92
C ARG A 160 -1.08 -2.26 22.36
N ASP A 161 -1.70 -1.54 23.28
CA ASP A 161 -1.38 -1.62 24.69
C ASP A 161 -2.08 -2.80 25.36
N GLU A 162 -3.31 -3.12 24.94
CA GLU A 162 -4.16 -4.14 25.58
C GLU A 162 -4.63 -5.25 24.62
N GLY A 163 -4.60 -5.01 23.30
CA GLY A 163 -5.22 -5.90 22.31
C GLY A 163 -4.47 -7.20 22.01
N TRP A 164 -3.25 -7.38 22.52
CA TRP A 164 -2.45 -8.58 22.26
C TRP A 164 -3.11 -9.85 22.83
N GLU A 165 -3.57 -9.81 24.08
CA GLU A 165 -4.12 -11.00 24.75
C GLU A 165 -5.43 -11.46 24.09
N GLU A 166 -6.29 -10.50 23.71
CA GLU A 166 -7.55 -10.76 23.02
C GLU A 166 -7.31 -11.39 21.65
N LEU A 167 -6.41 -10.82 20.84
CA LEU A 167 -6.01 -11.39 19.55
C LEU A 167 -5.45 -12.80 19.72
N LEU A 168 -4.61 -13.02 20.73
CA LEU A 168 -4.01 -14.32 20.97
C LEU A 168 -5.06 -15.37 21.34
N LEU A 169 -6.08 -14.99 22.12
CA LEU A 169 -7.21 -15.86 22.46
C LEU A 169 -8.03 -16.23 21.22
N GLU A 170 -8.35 -15.26 20.36
CA GLU A 170 -9.07 -15.52 19.10
C GLU A 170 -8.29 -16.45 18.17
N VAL A 171 -6.97 -16.26 18.06
CA VAL A 171 -6.09 -17.12 17.25
C VAL A 171 -6.05 -18.54 17.81
N LYS A 172 -5.94 -18.71 19.14
CA LYS A 172 -5.98 -20.02 19.78
C LYS A 172 -7.32 -20.73 19.52
N TYR A 173 -8.43 -20.02 19.71
CA TYR A 173 -9.77 -20.54 19.44
C TYR A 173 -9.95 -20.97 17.98
N PHE A 174 -9.46 -20.16 17.03
CA PHE A 174 -9.47 -20.49 15.62
C PHE A 174 -8.66 -21.76 15.33
N CYS A 175 -7.44 -21.87 15.87
CA CYS A 175 -6.59 -23.04 15.71
C CYS A 175 -7.25 -24.30 16.25
N GLU A 176 -7.86 -24.24 17.43
CA GLU A 176 -8.62 -25.35 18.01
C GLU A 176 -9.80 -25.77 17.12
N LYS A 177 -10.57 -24.79 16.62
CA LYS A 177 -11.71 -25.04 15.73
C LYS A 177 -11.31 -25.73 14.43
N VAL A 178 -10.16 -25.36 13.87
CA VAL A 178 -9.67 -25.89 12.58
C VAL A 178 -8.68 -27.07 12.77
N HIS A 179 -8.48 -27.53 14.01
CA HIS A 179 -7.58 -28.64 14.37
C HIS A 179 -6.11 -28.38 13.96
N ILE A 180 -5.70 -27.11 14.01
CA ILE A 180 -4.31 -26.70 13.83
C ILE A 180 -3.63 -26.73 15.20
N PRO A 181 -2.46 -27.38 15.35
CA PRO A 181 -1.74 -27.39 16.61
C PRO A 181 -1.36 -25.97 17.03
N VAL A 182 -1.79 -25.57 18.23
CA VAL A 182 -1.49 -24.26 18.80
C VAL A 182 0.03 -24.13 19.02
N LEU A 183 0.59 -23.02 18.56
CA LEU A 183 2.00 -22.71 18.65
C LEU A 183 2.43 -22.55 20.12
N ASP A 184 3.53 -23.18 20.53
CA ASP A 184 4.11 -22.95 21.87
C ASP A 184 4.85 -21.61 21.89
N LEU A 185 4.25 -20.61 22.54
CA LEU A 185 4.79 -19.25 22.65
C LEU A 185 6.05 -19.17 23.52
N ASN A 186 6.29 -20.18 24.37
CA ASN A 186 7.51 -20.30 25.16
C ASN A 186 8.68 -20.91 24.38
N ALA A 187 8.44 -21.34 23.13
CA ALA A 187 9.51 -21.86 22.28
C ALA A 187 10.50 -20.75 21.90
N LEU A 188 11.76 -21.15 21.68
CA LEU A 188 12.77 -20.24 21.15
C LEU A 188 12.48 -19.92 19.68
N TYR A 189 12.54 -18.63 19.34
CA TYR A 189 12.45 -18.18 17.97
C TYR A 189 13.75 -18.48 17.21
N VAL A 190 13.65 -19.22 16.11
CA VAL A 190 14.78 -19.50 15.21
C VAL A 190 14.56 -18.81 13.88
N ALA A 191 15.27 -17.70 13.64
CA ALA A 191 15.24 -16.97 12.38
C ALA A 191 15.77 -17.84 11.22
N ARG A 192 14.87 -18.49 10.46
CA ARG A 192 15.22 -19.27 9.26
C ARG A 192 15.34 -18.37 8.02
N ARG A 193 16.41 -17.56 7.91
CA ARG A 193 17.07 -17.11 6.65
C ARG A 193 18.05 -15.95 6.87
N GLY A 194 19.27 -16.10 6.34
CA GLY A 194 20.28 -15.04 6.20
C GLY A 194 21.45 -15.19 7.17
N ARG A 195 22.69 -14.98 6.70
CA ARG A 195 23.94 -15.21 7.44
C ARG A 195 23.91 -14.51 8.82
N ALA A 196 23.70 -15.28 9.87
CA ALA A 196 23.79 -14.80 11.24
C ALA A 196 25.26 -14.48 11.57
N ARG A 197 25.61 -13.21 11.55
CA ARG A 197 26.71 -12.70 12.38
C ARG A 197 26.05 -11.81 13.43
N HIS A 198 26.09 -12.32 14.66
CA HIS A 198 25.63 -11.70 15.91
C HIS A 198 24.11 -11.50 16.06
N GLN A 199 23.44 -12.51 16.61
CA GLN A 199 22.35 -12.26 17.56
C GLN A 199 22.68 -13.04 18.83
N GLN A 200 22.78 -12.31 19.94
CA GLN A 200 23.27 -12.77 21.23
C GLN A 200 22.15 -13.10 22.23
N ASP A 201 20.87 -13.07 21.81
CA ASP A 201 19.74 -13.26 22.72
C ASP A 201 18.81 -14.39 22.25
N GLU A 202 18.50 -15.30 23.18
CA GLU A 202 17.45 -16.31 23.07
C GLU A 202 16.07 -15.63 23.08
N ILE A 203 15.62 -15.15 21.92
CA ILE A 203 14.31 -14.47 21.81
C ILE A 203 13.19 -15.52 21.84
N LEU A 204 12.21 -15.33 22.74
CA LEU A 204 11.00 -16.14 22.80
C LEU A 204 10.08 -15.87 21.61
N LEU A 205 9.36 -16.90 21.16
CA LEU A 205 8.41 -16.81 20.06
C LEU A 205 7.30 -15.79 20.36
N GLU A 206 6.85 -15.71 21.62
CA GLU A 206 5.93 -14.68 22.08
C GLU A 206 6.48 -13.27 21.85
N HIS A 207 7.74 -13.03 22.22
CA HIS A 207 8.38 -11.72 22.05
C HIS A 207 8.46 -11.34 20.57
N HIS A 208 8.83 -12.30 19.72
CA HIS A 208 8.89 -12.06 18.28
C HIS A 208 7.53 -11.65 17.70
N TYR A 209 6.46 -12.37 18.02
CA TYR A 209 5.13 -12.04 17.48
C TYR A 209 4.51 -10.80 18.12
N LYS A 210 4.67 -10.61 19.43
CA LYS A 210 4.11 -9.45 20.16
C LYS A 210 4.85 -8.16 19.84
N VAL A 211 6.18 -8.19 19.94
CA VAL A 211 7.01 -6.97 19.86
C VAL A 211 7.46 -6.70 18.43
N ASP A 212 8.11 -7.67 17.77
CA ASP A 212 8.71 -7.44 16.45
C ASP A 212 7.67 -7.37 15.32
N ILE A 213 6.49 -7.98 15.52
CA ILE A 213 5.44 -8.05 14.51
C ILE A 213 4.25 -7.19 14.90
N PHE A 214 3.52 -7.55 15.96
CA PHE A 214 2.24 -6.90 16.32
C PHE A 214 2.43 -5.43 16.70
N ASN A 215 3.28 -5.14 17.69
CA ASN A 215 3.58 -3.76 18.09
C ASN A 215 4.23 -2.96 16.97
N ALA A 216 5.19 -3.54 16.24
CA ALA A 216 5.83 -2.86 15.11
C ALA A 216 4.83 -2.44 14.01
N VAL A 217 3.83 -3.30 13.72
CA VAL A 217 2.77 -2.99 12.76
C VAL A 217 1.88 -1.85 13.23
N ILE A 218 1.49 -1.86 14.50
CA ILE A 218 0.64 -0.84 15.10
C ILE A 218 1.38 0.50 15.24
N ASP A 219 2.62 0.48 15.72
CA ASP A 219 3.48 1.66 15.83
C ASP A 219 3.68 2.34 14.49
N SER A 220 3.87 1.56 13.42
CA SER A 220 3.96 2.08 12.06
C SER A 220 2.66 2.74 11.58
N GLN A 221 1.50 2.18 11.92
CA GLN A 221 0.20 2.78 11.60
C GLN A 221 -0.03 4.09 12.35
N LEU A 222 0.29 4.13 13.64
CA LEU A 222 0.24 5.35 14.45
C LEU A 222 1.19 6.42 13.92
N GLN A 223 2.41 6.03 13.55
CA GLN A 223 3.40 6.95 12.98
C GLN A 223 2.91 7.57 11.67
N GLU A 224 2.35 6.79 10.76
CA GLU A 224 1.80 7.31 9.50
C GLU A 224 0.60 8.25 9.73
N LEU A 225 -0.29 7.90 10.66
CA LEU A 225 -1.41 8.76 11.03
C LEU A 225 -0.94 10.06 11.69
N ASN A 226 0.09 10.00 12.54
CA ASN A 226 0.66 11.17 13.18
C ASN A 226 1.45 12.05 12.20
N ASN A 227 2.14 11.48 11.23
CA ASN A 227 2.84 12.23 10.20
C ASN A 227 1.86 13.01 9.30
N LYS A 228 0.76 12.36 8.88
CA LYS A 228 -0.23 12.95 7.96
C LYS A 228 -1.24 13.85 8.65
N PHE A 229 -1.58 13.56 9.90
CA PHE A 229 -2.50 14.31 10.73
C PHE A 229 -1.81 14.74 12.02
N ASN A 230 -0.69 15.47 11.90
CA ASN A 230 -0.01 16.00 13.08
C ASN A 230 -0.87 17.05 13.77
N ASP A 231 -0.60 17.29 15.05
CA ASP A 231 -1.40 18.19 15.88
C ASP A 231 -1.50 19.60 15.27
N HIS A 232 -0.43 20.07 14.62
CA HIS A 232 -0.42 21.36 13.95
C HIS A 232 -1.37 21.42 12.74
N THR A 233 -1.42 20.36 11.94
CA THR A 233 -2.30 20.23 10.77
C THR A 233 -3.75 20.05 11.19
N VAL A 234 -3.99 19.24 12.22
CA VAL A 234 -5.32 19.04 12.79
C VAL A 234 -5.83 20.33 13.43
N GLU A 235 -5.00 21.04 14.20
CA GLU A 235 -5.34 22.34 14.78
C GLU A 235 -5.66 23.36 13.69
N LEU A 236 -4.82 23.46 12.64
CA LEU A 236 -5.10 24.34 11.50
C LEU A 236 -6.44 24.03 10.83
N LEU A 237 -6.75 22.75 10.60
CA LEU A 237 -8.00 22.33 9.97
C LEU A 237 -9.22 22.59 10.86
N ILE A 238 -9.11 22.37 12.17
CA ILE A 238 -10.17 22.68 13.15
C ILE A 238 -10.41 24.19 13.23
N LEU A 239 -9.36 24.99 13.25
CA LEU A 239 -9.49 26.44 13.27
C LEU A 239 -10.03 26.97 11.93
N SER A 240 -9.63 26.36 10.81
CA SER A 240 -10.12 26.72 9.46
C SER A 240 -11.60 26.36 9.25
N SER A 241 -12.16 25.37 9.97
CA SER A 241 -13.58 25.05 9.88
C SER A 241 -14.48 26.20 10.38
N THR A 242 -13.95 27.11 11.21
CA THR A 242 -14.66 28.33 11.62
C THR A 242 -14.92 29.30 10.48
N LEU A 243 -14.25 29.12 9.33
CA LEU A 243 -14.48 29.86 8.10
C LEU A 243 -15.55 29.18 7.20
N ASP A 244 -16.04 27.98 7.54
CA ASP A 244 -17.12 27.33 6.81
C ASP A 244 -18.45 28.08 7.06
N PRO A 245 -19.11 28.61 6.02
CA PRO A 245 -20.40 29.30 6.16
C PRO A 245 -21.49 28.47 6.86
N LYS A 246 -21.42 27.14 6.79
CA LYS A 246 -22.35 26.24 7.50
C LYS A 246 -22.11 26.24 9.00
N GLU A 247 -20.86 26.28 9.43
CA GLU A 247 -20.46 26.31 10.84
C GLU A 247 -20.63 27.71 11.44
N ILE A 248 -20.32 28.78 10.68
CA ILE A 248 -20.58 30.17 11.07
C ILE A 248 -22.07 30.40 11.39
N ARG A 249 -22.97 29.76 10.65
CA ARG A 249 -24.42 29.81 10.89
C ARG A 249 -24.87 29.02 12.12
N ARG A 250 -24.12 27.99 12.53
CA ARG A 250 -24.43 27.16 13.71
C ARG A 250 -23.87 27.77 15.00
N SER A 251 -22.59 28.16 14.99
CA SER A 251 -21.95 28.84 16.12
C SER A 251 -20.75 29.66 15.65
N PHE A 252 -20.75 30.97 15.91
CA PHE A 252 -19.65 31.84 15.52
C PHE A 252 -18.55 31.87 16.60
N ARG A 253 -17.41 31.24 16.31
CA ARG A 253 -16.29 31.05 17.24
C ARG A 253 -15.18 32.09 17.02
N VAL A 254 -15.43 33.34 17.43
CA VAL A 254 -14.51 34.48 17.23
C VAL A 254 -13.10 34.20 17.75
N ASP A 255 -12.99 33.60 18.94
CA ASP A 255 -11.70 33.33 19.56
C ASP A 255 -10.82 32.39 18.73
N ASP A 256 -11.45 31.45 18.02
CA ASP A 256 -10.73 30.49 17.19
C ASP A 256 -10.31 31.10 15.84
N ILE A 257 -11.05 32.08 15.33
CA ILE A 257 -10.61 32.93 14.22
C ILE A 257 -9.40 33.76 14.65
N CYS A 258 -9.43 34.38 15.83
CA CYS A 258 -8.29 35.13 16.37
C CYS A 258 -7.04 34.25 16.53
N LYS A 259 -7.20 33.03 17.05
CA LYS A 259 -6.11 32.05 17.16
C LYS A 259 -5.57 31.62 15.79
N LEU A 260 -6.44 31.40 14.81
CA LEU A 260 -6.05 31.07 13.44
C LEU A 260 -5.14 32.16 12.86
N VAL A 261 -5.59 33.42 12.98
CA VAL A 261 -4.86 34.59 12.46
C VAL A 261 -3.52 34.75 13.20
N GLN A 262 -3.49 34.62 14.52
CA GLN A 262 -2.26 34.79 15.30
C GLN A 262 -1.23 33.69 15.08
N LYS A 263 -1.65 32.42 14.97
CA LYS A 263 -0.72 31.28 14.85
C LYS A 263 -0.28 31.00 13.42
N PHE A 264 -1.15 31.20 12.43
CA PHE A 264 -0.95 30.64 11.08
C PHE A 264 -0.92 31.68 9.97
N LEU A 265 -1.36 32.92 10.21
CA LEU A 265 -1.19 34.01 9.25
C LEU A 265 -0.01 34.89 9.69
N PRO A 266 1.04 35.05 8.86
CA PRO A 266 2.11 35.98 9.20
C PRO A 266 1.54 37.40 9.27
N THR A 267 2.12 38.23 10.15
CA THR A 267 1.77 39.63 10.45
C THR A 267 1.79 40.59 9.24
N GLY A 268 2.00 40.10 8.01
CA GLY A 268 2.16 40.87 6.78
C GLY A 268 0.96 40.96 5.84
N PHE A 269 -0.21 40.37 6.15
CA PHE A 269 -1.40 40.48 5.28
C PHE A 269 -2.01 41.90 5.20
N CYS A 270 -1.50 42.86 5.98
CA CYS A 270 -1.88 44.27 5.93
C CYS A 270 -0.89 45.14 5.13
N ARG A 271 -0.55 44.74 3.90
CA ARG A 271 -0.07 45.70 2.90
C ARG A 271 -0.96 45.58 1.66
N VAL A 272 -2.02 46.38 1.71
CA VAL A 272 -2.88 46.77 0.59
C VAL A 272 -2.03 47.35 -0.53
#